data_AF-A0A7S2UWH6-F1
#
_entry.id   AF-A0A7S2UWH6-F1
#
_cell.length_a   1.000
_cell.length_b   1.000
_cell.length_c   1.000
_cell.angle_alpha   90.00
_cell.angle_beta   90.00
_cell.angle_gamma   90.00
#
_symmetry.space_group_name_H-M   'P 1'
#
loop_
_entity.id
_entity.type
_entity.pdbx_description
1 polymer ?
#
loop_
_entity_poly.entity_id
_entity_poly.type
_entity_poly.pdbx_seq_one_letter_code
_entity_poly.pdbx_strand_id
1 'polypeptide(L)'
;FNKSLHKDLMGSAPLRVVQERGTLQALSRLRYIVEVMHNLCGGYWYARMSLADLSQFIQHVIDVPDTMISTEEGTVDCLVTVGAPVLARSFGSLLVIGGGRYSSGRGQQELSLPMVFGHVSMKELVTQDLLSVGGVPRALVLTPVGQELAHICARPLMDALLMSPMQLPARRRIHIERSLLPQLAVMQDEARTVDEMFQLEFGLPPGHFAHCHNWTIDKSLLIMEHYLALGSQLHIFAEHECEFIYWYWDYILSFRLHAQDMMREQKQQLQEALLAQQEQEEQAQGFITKKTRQRRQQVKEAQRGEFEAHQRFTLFTHAFRTICMGVAQLSKALRLAGVISEPVNAFTTRQMLYDRRLEAFLCLQQPPLATFQDFQKSTSSTGDADCTHDDKPAAEDTTEKSASELVEDHLDLASQHFTMARRVIDRLMKVLAATKSADESNRTIEYQLPRLGSLARVAVSNMVLVTRIKPMVAEMPCETLPHVNFTYTCHPYLPVASITS
;
A
#
# COMPACT_ATOMS: atom_id res chain seq x y z
N PHE A 1 2.98 45.74 -4.30
CA PHE A 1 4.17 44.94 -3.94
C PHE A 1 5.41 45.67 -4.44
N ASN A 2 6.16 46.34 -3.56
CA ASN A 2 7.40 47.04 -3.92
C ASN A 2 8.60 46.27 -3.35
N LYS A 3 9.67 46.09 -4.14
CA LYS A 3 10.93 45.43 -3.72
C LYS A 3 11.71 46.26 -2.69
N SER A 4 11.33 47.52 -2.46
CA SER A 4 11.96 48.42 -1.49
C SER A 4 12.08 47.78 -0.10
N LEU A 5 11.05 47.07 0.36
CA LEU A 5 11.05 46.43 1.69
C LEU A 5 12.14 45.35 1.85
N HIS A 6 12.51 44.65 0.77
CA HIS A 6 13.54 43.62 0.82
C HIS A 6 14.94 44.22 0.90
N LYS A 7 15.16 45.34 0.21
CA LYS A 7 16.45 46.05 0.17
C LYS A 7 16.77 46.69 1.53
N ASP A 8 15.75 47.16 2.24
CA ASP A 8 15.92 47.88 3.50
C ASP A 8 15.99 46.95 4.73
N LEU A 9 15.37 45.75 4.69
CA LEU A 9 15.29 44.84 5.84
C LEU A 9 16.19 43.59 5.77
N MET A 10 16.55 43.09 4.58
CA MET A 10 17.08 41.72 4.44
C MET A 10 18.57 41.63 4.09
N GLY A 11 19.31 42.75 4.11
CA GLY A 11 20.77 42.80 4.10
C GLY A 11 21.45 42.03 2.95
N SER A 12 21.78 40.75 3.19
CA SER A 12 22.57 39.88 2.31
C SER A 12 21.78 38.77 1.59
N ALA A 13 20.48 38.63 1.82
CA ALA A 13 19.69 37.62 1.12
C ALA A 13 19.57 37.97 -0.38
N PRO A 14 19.79 37.02 -1.31
CA PRO A 14 19.68 37.29 -2.73
C PRO A 14 18.26 37.72 -3.10
N LEU A 15 18.14 38.83 -3.81
CA LEU A 15 16.88 39.38 -4.31
C LEU A 15 16.12 38.31 -5.11
N ARG A 16 15.01 37.82 -4.56
CA ARG A 16 14.11 36.93 -5.31
C ARG A 16 13.31 37.72 -6.33
N VAL A 17 13.30 37.24 -7.57
CA VAL A 17 12.40 37.75 -8.62
C VAL A 17 10.97 37.50 -8.17
N VAL A 18 10.14 38.55 -8.17
CA VAL A 18 8.71 38.43 -7.92
C VAL A 18 8.13 37.71 -9.12
N GLN A 19 7.69 36.46 -8.93
CA GLN A 19 6.94 35.75 -9.96
C GLN A 19 5.58 36.44 -10.14
N GLU A 20 5.29 36.91 -11.35
CA GLU A 20 3.95 37.35 -11.71
C GLU A 20 2.99 36.17 -11.56
N ARG A 21 1.84 36.41 -10.92
CA ARG A 21 0.79 35.40 -10.75
C ARG A 21 -0.51 35.97 -11.29
N GLY A 22 -1.12 35.25 -12.23
CA GLY A 22 -2.47 35.55 -12.71
C GLY A 22 -3.49 35.43 -11.57
N THR A 23 -4.40 36.39 -11.46
CA THR A 23 -5.46 36.44 -10.45
C THR A 23 -6.38 35.21 -10.49
N LEU A 24 -6.65 34.68 -11.68
CA LEU A 24 -7.52 33.52 -11.91
C LEU A 24 -6.91 32.23 -11.33
N GLN A 25 -5.59 32.06 -11.46
CA GLN A 25 -4.84 30.94 -10.90
C GLN A 25 -4.74 31.02 -9.36
N ALA A 26 -4.74 32.22 -8.80
CA ALA A 26 -4.75 32.41 -7.35
C ALA A 26 -6.11 32.01 -6.73
N LEU A 27 -7.22 32.36 -7.39
CA LEU A 27 -8.57 32.02 -6.94
C LEU A 27 -8.85 30.52 -7.03
N SER A 28 -8.41 29.83 -8.09
CA SER A 28 -8.56 28.38 -8.20
C SER A 28 -7.80 27.63 -7.11
N ARG A 29 -6.58 28.08 -6.77
CA ARG A 29 -5.79 27.54 -5.66
C ARG A 29 -6.45 27.78 -4.30
N LEU A 30 -7.04 28.96 -4.08
CA LEU A 30 -7.80 29.26 -2.86
C LEU A 30 -9.03 28.37 -2.72
N ARG A 31 -9.78 28.17 -3.80
CA ARG A 31 -10.92 27.25 -3.83
C ARG A 31 -10.47 25.83 -3.46
N TYR A 32 -9.39 25.34 -4.06
CA TYR A 32 -8.82 24.03 -3.73
C TYR A 32 -8.42 23.91 -2.24
N ILE A 33 -7.78 24.95 -1.67
CA ILE A 33 -7.45 24.98 -0.24
C ILE A 33 -8.72 24.85 0.61
N VAL A 34 -9.76 25.61 0.29
CA VAL A 34 -11.03 25.59 1.04
C VAL A 34 -11.72 24.24 0.91
N GLU A 35 -11.75 23.64 -0.28
CA GLU A 35 -12.35 22.31 -0.51
C GLU A 35 -11.60 21.22 0.29
N VAL A 36 -10.27 21.19 0.25
CA VAL A 36 -9.48 20.22 1.03
C VAL A 36 -9.69 20.43 2.53
N MET A 37 -9.68 21.67 3.01
CA MET A 37 -9.94 21.97 4.42
C MET A 37 -11.37 21.61 4.84
N HIS A 38 -12.37 21.87 3.99
CA HIS A 38 -13.75 21.49 4.23
C HIS A 38 -13.89 19.97 4.34
N ASN A 39 -13.26 19.23 3.43
CA ASN A 39 -13.23 17.77 3.46
C ASN A 39 -12.57 17.24 4.73
N LEU A 40 -11.42 17.81 5.16
CA LEU A 40 -10.77 17.46 6.43
C LEU A 40 -11.68 17.72 7.64
N CYS A 41 -12.40 18.84 7.66
CA CYS A 41 -13.37 19.15 8.72
C CYS A 41 -14.59 18.22 8.69
N GLY A 42 -14.97 17.68 7.52
CA GLY A 42 -15.94 16.61 7.40
C GLY A 42 -15.58 15.42 8.31
N GLY A 43 -14.29 15.06 8.35
CA GLY A 43 -13.68 14.08 9.26
C GLY A 43 -14.13 14.17 10.71
N TYR A 44 -14.27 15.40 11.23
CA TYR A 44 -14.63 15.68 12.61
C TYR A 44 -16.04 15.19 12.97
N TRP A 45 -16.97 15.19 12.01
CA TRP A 45 -18.33 14.65 12.20
C TRP A 45 -18.38 13.13 12.19
N TYR A 46 -17.27 12.47 11.82
CA TYR A 46 -17.16 11.02 11.68
C TYR A 46 -16.47 10.35 12.88
N ALA A 47 -16.67 10.86 14.10
CA ALA A 47 -16.07 10.39 15.36
C ALA A 47 -16.30 8.90 15.75
N ARG A 48 -16.85 8.07 14.86
CA ARG A 48 -17.05 6.61 15.03
C ARG A 48 -16.33 5.75 13.97
N MET A 49 -15.41 6.32 13.21
CA MET A 49 -14.65 5.57 12.19
C MET A 49 -13.69 4.56 12.80
N SER A 50 -13.55 3.41 12.16
CA SER A 50 -12.46 2.47 12.45
C SER A 50 -11.11 3.07 12.03
N LEU A 51 -10.01 2.49 12.51
CA LEU A 51 -8.66 2.92 12.10
C LEU A 51 -8.45 2.79 10.59
N ALA A 52 -9.00 1.74 9.96
CA ALA A 52 -8.95 1.54 8.52
C ALA A 52 -9.74 2.62 7.76
N ASP A 53 -10.95 2.96 8.21
CA ASP A 53 -11.77 4.00 7.60
C ASP A 53 -11.11 5.38 7.71
N LEU A 54 -10.51 5.65 8.87
CA LEU A 54 -9.79 6.89 9.11
C LEU A 54 -8.55 7.02 8.21
N SER A 55 -7.77 5.94 8.08
CA SER A 55 -6.63 5.90 7.17
C SER A 55 -7.05 6.11 5.72
N GLN A 56 -8.10 5.42 5.26
CA GLN A 56 -8.63 5.60 3.90
C GLN A 56 -9.15 7.01 3.66
N PHE A 57 -9.87 7.59 4.62
CA PHE A 57 -10.35 8.96 4.56
C PHE A 57 -9.19 9.96 4.43
N ILE A 58 -8.18 9.86 5.30
CA ILE A 58 -7.02 10.74 5.28
C ILE A 58 -6.28 10.60 3.94
N GLN A 59 -6.03 9.37 3.50
CA GLN A 59 -5.37 9.14 2.22
C GLN A 59 -6.17 9.74 1.07
N HIS A 60 -7.50 9.59 1.07
CA HIS A 60 -8.36 10.13 0.02
C HIS A 60 -8.36 11.66 0.00
N VAL A 61 -8.44 12.31 1.17
CA VAL A 61 -8.48 13.78 1.27
C VAL A 61 -7.13 14.41 0.88
N ILE A 62 -6.03 13.68 1.05
CA ILE A 62 -4.68 14.17 0.75
C ILE A 62 -4.23 13.83 -0.67
N ASP A 63 -4.52 12.61 -1.11
CA ASP A 63 -4.21 12.11 -2.45
C ASP A 63 -5.35 12.41 -3.42
N VAL A 64 -6.17 13.46 -3.18
CA VAL A 64 -7.13 13.93 -4.18
C VAL A 64 -6.33 14.13 -5.47
N PRO A 65 -6.58 13.29 -6.49
CA PRO A 65 -5.85 13.39 -7.75
C PRO A 65 -6.08 14.79 -8.27
N ASP A 66 -5.10 15.33 -8.99
CA ASP A 66 -5.32 16.50 -9.83
C ASP A 66 -6.59 16.24 -10.63
N THR A 67 -7.72 16.77 -10.18
CA THR A 67 -8.79 17.11 -11.09
C THR A 67 -8.11 18.11 -11.96
N MET A 68 -7.74 17.66 -13.16
CA MET A 68 -7.24 18.52 -14.22
C MET A 68 -8.16 19.72 -14.21
N ILE A 69 -7.68 20.83 -13.65
CA ILE A 69 -8.18 22.14 -14.02
C ILE A 69 -7.63 22.27 -15.44
N SER A 70 -8.31 21.62 -16.39
CA SER A 70 -8.07 21.87 -17.80
C SER A 70 -8.45 23.32 -17.99
N THR A 71 -7.47 24.20 -18.00
CA THR A 71 -7.63 25.46 -18.67
C THR A 71 -7.91 25.11 -20.13
N GLU A 72 -8.96 25.68 -20.71
CA GLU A 72 -9.42 25.43 -22.09
C GLU A 72 -8.34 25.69 -23.17
N GLU A 73 -7.17 26.18 -22.78
CA GLU A 73 -6.10 26.65 -23.67
C GLU A 73 -4.95 25.65 -23.90
N GLY A 74 -5.03 24.40 -23.42
CA GLY A 74 -4.10 23.34 -23.85
C GLY A 74 -2.62 23.52 -23.44
N THR A 75 -2.27 24.57 -22.71
CA THR A 75 -0.94 24.77 -22.12
C THR A 75 -0.94 24.21 -20.70
N VAL A 76 -0.27 23.06 -20.51
CA VAL A 76 0.00 22.47 -19.19
C VAL A 76 1.15 23.24 -18.54
N ASP A 77 0.98 24.55 -18.34
CA ASP A 77 1.95 25.39 -17.63
C ASP A 77 1.50 25.56 -16.18
N CYS A 78 1.56 24.47 -15.43
CA CYS A 78 1.92 24.46 -14.01
C CYS A 78 1.88 23.01 -13.51
N LEU A 79 3.04 22.49 -13.10
CA LEU A 79 3.10 21.52 -12.01
C LEU A 79 2.43 22.17 -10.78
N VAL A 80 1.11 22.04 -10.67
CA VAL A 80 0.42 22.27 -9.41
C VAL A 80 0.88 21.13 -8.52
N THR A 81 1.49 21.50 -7.39
CA THR A 81 2.17 20.59 -6.47
C THR A 81 1.31 19.38 -6.15
N VAL A 82 1.80 18.19 -6.48
CA VAL A 82 1.26 16.91 -6.04
C VAL A 82 1.07 16.93 -4.52
N GLY A 83 -0.20 16.89 -4.09
CA GLY A 83 -0.62 16.75 -2.69
C GLY A 83 -1.28 17.99 -2.08
N ALA A 84 -2.02 17.75 -0.98
CA ALA A 84 -2.76 18.78 -0.26
C ALA A 84 -1.94 20.06 0.05
N PRO A 85 -2.58 21.24 0.13
CA PRO A 85 -1.90 22.48 0.50
C PRO A 85 -1.22 22.39 1.86
N VAL A 86 -0.11 23.11 2.05
CA VAL A 86 0.66 23.09 3.32
C VAL A 86 -0.21 23.46 4.51
N LEU A 87 -1.12 24.44 4.33
CA LEU A 87 -2.09 24.84 5.35
C LEU A 87 -3.03 23.69 5.70
N ALA A 88 -3.60 23.01 4.71
CA ALA A 88 -4.50 21.88 4.95
C ALA A 88 -3.79 20.71 5.64
N ARG A 89 -2.55 20.41 5.28
CA ARG A 89 -1.74 19.38 5.93
C ARG A 89 -1.38 19.70 7.38
N SER A 90 -0.95 20.93 7.62
CA SER A 90 -0.62 21.41 8.97
C SER A 90 -1.87 21.42 9.85
N PHE A 91 -2.98 21.95 9.32
CA PHE A 91 -4.26 21.96 10.00
C PHE A 91 -4.80 20.54 10.24
N GLY A 92 -4.73 19.65 9.25
CA GLY A 92 -5.14 18.26 9.36
C GLY A 92 -4.39 17.52 10.46
N SER A 93 -3.07 17.69 10.55
CA SER A 93 -2.28 17.09 11.64
C SER A 93 -2.70 17.57 13.03
N LEU A 94 -3.05 18.86 13.18
CA LEU A 94 -3.53 19.45 14.44
C LEU A 94 -4.98 19.08 14.76
N LEU A 95 -5.82 18.91 13.74
CA LEU A 95 -7.22 18.53 13.89
C LEU A 95 -7.34 17.06 14.27
N VAL A 96 -6.56 16.20 13.61
CA VAL A 96 -6.55 14.75 13.85
C VAL A 96 -5.92 14.44 15.20
N ILE A 97 -4.78 15.05 15.55
CA ILE A 97 -4.16 14.92 16.87
C ILE A 97 -4.65 16.07 17.73
N GLY A 98 -5.83 15.92 18.33
CA GLY A 98 -6.39 16.94 19.22
C GLY A 98 -5.41 17.28 20.35
N GLY A 99 -5.29 18.56 20.69
CA GLY A 99 -4.36 19.06 21.74
C GLY A 99 -4.66 18.61 23.18
N GLY A 100 -5.58 17.66 23.36
CA GLY A 100 -5.97 17.15 24.67
C GLY A 100 -4.93 16.19 25.24
N ARG A 101 -3.97 16.72 26.01
CA ARG A 101 -3.34 15.94 27.08
C ARG A 101 -4.31 15.96 28.26
N TYR A 102 -4.84 14.80 28.65
CA TYR A 102 -5.63 14.71 29.88
C TYR A 102 -4.69 14.98 31.05
N SER A 103 -4.87 16.13 31.72
CA SER A 103 -4.32 16.34 33.05
C SER A 103 -5.30 15.76 34.05
N SER A 104 -5.24 14.44 34.29
CA SER A 104 -5.88 13.90 35.50
C SER A 104 -5.05 14.41 36.69
N GLY A 105 -5.68 15.21 37.53
CA GLY A 105 -5.09 15.65 38.79
C GLY A 105 -4.69 14.44 39.62
N ARG A 106 -3.50 14.56 40.24
CA ARG A 106 -2.79 13.61 41.12
C ARG A 106 -1.88 12.61 40.42
N GLY A 107 -0.64 13.07 40.20
CA GLY A 107 0.51 12.36 40.77
C GLY A 107 0.91 11.02 40.16
N GLN A 108 0.79 10.85 38.84
CA GLN A 108 1.62 9.92 38.06
C GLN A 108 1.59 10.40 36.61
N GLN A 109 2.73 10.84 36.08
CA GLN A 109 2.89 11.16 34.66
C GLN A 109 2.91 9.86 33.86
N GLU A 110 1.75 9.22 33.66
CA GLU A 110 1.58 8.41 32.47
C GLU A 110 1.51 9.38 31.28
N LEU A 111 2.42 9.23 30.32
CA LEU A 111 2.41 9.97 29.06
C LEU A 111 1.10 9.63 28.32
N SER A 112 0.03 10.36 28.61
CA SER A 112 -1.27 10.15 27.98
C SER A 112 -1.13 10.21 26.46
N LEU A 113 -1.42 9.09 25.78
CA LEU A 113 -1.40 9.04 24.33
C LEU A 113 -2.35 10.09 23.75
N PRO A 114 -2.03 10.67 22.58
CA PRO A 114 -2.86 11.68 21.96
C PRO A 114 -4.26 11.14 21.61
N MET A 115 -5.24 12.03 21.72
CA MET A 115 -6.62 11.78 21.34
C MET A 115 -6.81 12.07 19.85
N VAL A 116 -7.42 11.13 19.14
CA VAL A 116 -7.81 11.30 17.74
C VAL A 116 -9.12 12.07 17.68
N PHE A 117 -9.10 13.23 17.01
CA PHE A 117 -10.17 14.23 16.97
C PHE A 117 -10.72 14.64 18.35
N GLY A 118 -9.92 14.47 19.42
CA GLY A 118 -10.37 14.75 20.78
C GLY A 118 -11.42 13.77 21.35
N HIS A 119 -11.74 12.69 20.62
CA HIS A 119 -12.83 11.78 20.99
C HIS A 119 -12.36 10.39 21.41
N VAL A 120 -11.38 9.80 20.72
CA VAL A 120 -10.95 8.42 20.95
C VAL A 120 -9.44 8.38 21.18
N SER A 121 -8.99 7.64 22.19
CA SER A 121 -7.56 7.42 22.42
C SER A 121 -6.97 6.56 21.31
N MET A 122 -5.75 6.85 20.86
CA MET A 122 -5.08 6.00 19.86
C MET A 122 -4.95 4.55 20.34
N LYS A 123 -4.75 4.34 21.65
CA LYS A 123 -4.73 2.99 22.25
C LYS A 123 -6.06 2.26 22.05
N GLU A 124 -7.18 2.96 22.20
CA GLU A 124 -8.52 2.40 22.03
C GLU A 124 -8.79 2.04 20.56
N LEU A 125 -8.35 2.89 19.62
CA LEU A 125 -8.43 2.57 18.18
C LEU A 125 -7.60 1.34 17.82
N VAL A 126 -6.37 1.23 18.34
CA VAL A 126 -5.53 0.04 18.14
C VAL A 126 -6.18 -1.20 18.74
N THR A 127 -6.71 -1.09 19.96
CA THR A 127 -7.44 -2.17 20.63
C THR A 127 -8.62 -2.63 19.77
N GLN A 128 -9.39 -1.71 19.22
CA GLN A 128 -10.51 -2.02 18.34
C GLN A 128 -10.05 -2.67 17.03
N ASP A 129 -8.92 -2.24 16.45
CA ASP A 129 -8.37 -2.82 15.22
C ASP A 129 -7.83 -4.25 15.46
N LEU A 130 -7.16 -4.48 16.59
CA LEU A 130 -6.72 -5.82 17.02
C LEU A 130 -7.91 -6.78 17.16
N LEU A 131 -9.01 -6.33 17.77
CA LEU A 131 -10.22 -7.15 17.94
C LEU A 131 -10.96 -7.39 16.63
N SER A 132 -11.13 -6.34 15.81
CA SER A 132 -12.00 -6.40 14.62
C SER A 132 -11.30 -6.96 13.39
N VAL A 133 -10.08 -6.48 13.10
CA VAL A 133 -9.28 -6.87 11.94
C VAL A 133 -8.31 -7.99 12.29
N GLY A 134 -7.58 -7.86 13.41
CA GLY A 134 -6.60 -8.87 13.83
C GLY A 134 -7.22 -10.18 14.32
N GLY A 135 -8.51 -10.19 14.66
CA GLY A 135 -9.18 -11.36 15.22
C GLY A 135 -8.63 -11.79 16.58
N VAL A 136 -7.92 -10.88 17.28
CA VAL A 136 -7.29 -11.18 18.56
C VAL A 136 -8.37 -11.45 19.61
N PRO A 137 -8.28 -12.52 20.41
CA PRO A 137 -9.24 -12.79 21.46
C PRO A 137 -9.34 -11.64 22.45
N ARG A 138 -10.57 -11.28 22.83
CA ARG A 138 -10.80 -10.22 23.82
C ARG A 138 -10.13 -10.53 25.17
N ALA A 139 -10.01 -11.80 25.53
CA ALA A 139 -9.28 -12.23 26.72
C ALA A 139 -7.82 -11.76 26.68
N LEU A 140 -7.13 -11.94 25.54
CA LEU A 140 -5.75 -11.51 25.35
C LEU A 140 -5.62 -9.99 25.35
N VAL A 141 -6.47 -9.29 24.60
CA VAL A 141 -6.42 -7.82 24.49
C VAL A 141 -6.67 -7.12 25.83
N LEU A 142 -7.51 -7.69 26.71
CA LEU A 142 -7.80 -7.12 28.03
C LEU A 142 -6.75 -7.44 29.10
N THR A 143 -5.80 -8.34 28.83
CA THR A 143 -4.68 -8.58 29.75
C THR A 143 -3.78 -7.34 29.86
N PRO A 144 -3.05 -7.16 30.98
CA PRO A 144 -2.06 -6.09 31.07
C PRO A 144 -1.05 -6.10 29.91
N VAL A 145 -0.62 -7.30 29.50
CA VAL A 145 0.33 -7.50 28.39
C VAL A 145 -0.26 -7.05 27.05
N GLY A 146 -1.50 -7.41 26.76
CA GLY A 146 -2.19 -6.96 25.54
C GLY A 146 -2.45 -5.45 25.53
N GLN A 147 -2.71 -4.86 26.70
CA GLN A 147 -2.88 -3.42 26.85
C GLN A 147 -1.57 -2.64 26.67
N GLU A 148 -0.45 -3.18 27.13
CA GLU A 148 0.89 -2.64 26.86
C GLU A 148 1.25 -2.73 25.38
N LEU A 149 0.97 -3.87 24.73
CA LEU A 149 1.15 -4.01 23.29
C LEU A 149 0.37 -2.93 22.51
N ALA A 150 -0.91 -2.73 22.85
CA ALA A 150 -1.71 -1.69 22.22
C ALA A 150 -1.14 -0.27 22.43
N HIS A 151 -0.50 -0.02 23.58
CA HIS A 151 0.19 1.24 23.87
C HIS A 151 1.46 1.39 23.00
N ILE A 152 2.28 0.36 22.88
CA ILE A 152 3.49 0.34 22.04
C ILE A 152 3.11 0.58 20.57
N CYS A 153 2.07 -0.10 20.07
CA CYS A 153 1.59 0.00 18.70
C CYS A 153 0.93 1.36 18.37
N ALA A 154 0.45 2.10 19.37
CA ALA A 154 -0.30 3.34 19.15
C ALA A 154 0.54 4.41 18.44
N ARG A 155 1.79 4.61 18.87
CA ARG A 155 2.66 5.66 18.31
C ARG A 155 3.05 5.37 16.85
N PRO A 156 3.59 4.19 16.51
CA PRO A 156 3.96 3.89 15.12
C PRO A 156 2.76 3.95 14.17
N LEU A 157 1.59 3.46 14.60
CA LEU A 157 0.40 3.48 13.74
C LEU A 157 -0.19 4.88 13.58
N MET A 158 -0.13 5.72 14.61
CA MET A 158 -0.51 7.12 14.47
C MET A 158 0.43 7.83 13.50
N ASP A 159 1.74 7.63 13.66
CA ASP A 159 2.72 8.26 12.80
C ASP A 159 2.59 7.75 11.34
N ALA A 160 2.31 6.46 11.15
CA ALA A 160 2.17 5.85 9.82
C ALA A 160 0.85 6.17 9.12
N LEU A 161 -0.29 6.09 9.81
CA LEU A 161 -1.62 6.15 9.20
C LEU A 161 -2.24 7.54 9.23
N LEU A 162 -1.84 8.40 10.17
CA LEU A 162 -2.45 9.71 10.39
C LEU A 162 -1.49 10.85 10.05
N MET A 163 -0.22 10.74 10.44
CA MET A 163 0.74 11.84 10.31
C MET A 163 1.58 11.78 9.04
N SER A 164 2.04 10.60 8.65
CA SER A 164 2.81 10.43 7.42
C SER A 164 2.03 10.97 6.22
N PRO A 165 0.75 10.63 5.98
CA PRO A 165 -0.01 11.17 4.85
C PRO A 165 0.01 12.71 4.80
N MET A 166 0.02 13.38 5.95
CA MET A 166 0.06 14.85 6.06
C MET A 166 1.42 15.47 5.67
N GLN A 167 2.43 14.69 5.28
CA GLN A 167 3.73 15.20 4.84
C GLN A 167 3.86 15.25 3.31
N LEU A 168 4.85 15.99 2.80
CA LEU A 168 5.22 15.94 1.37
C LEU A 168 5.66 14.51 1.00
N PRO A 169 5.34 13.97 -0.20
CA PRO A 169 5.73 12.62 -0.61
C PRO A 169 7.22 12.30 -0.36
N ALA A 170 8.13 13.22 -0.68
CA ALA A 170 9.56 13.05 -0.42
C ALA A 170 9.90 12.94 1.08
N ARG A 171 9.23 13.73 1.94
CA ARG A 171 9.39 13.65 3.39
C ARG A 171 8.78 12.38 3.96
N ARG A 172 7.60 11.97 3.45
CA ARG A 172 6.93 10.71 3.78
C ARG A 172 7.87 9.53 3.61
N ARG A 173 8.50 9.42 2.43
CA ARG A 173 9.40 8.32 2.11
C ARG A 173 10.60 8.25 3.06
N ILE A 174 11.25 9.41 3.33
CA ILE A 174 12.38 9.49 4.26
C ILE A 174 11.95 9.14 5.70
N HIS A 175 10.77 9.60 6.11
CA HIS A 175 10.24 9.32 7.44
C HIS A 175 9.93 7.84 7.64
N ILE A 176 9.36 7.19 6.62
CA ILE A 176 9.12 5.74 6.64
C ILE A 176 10.44 4.99 6.84
N GLU A 177 11.44 5.30 6.02
CA GLU A 177 12.76 4.65 6.05
C GLU A 177 13.48 4.81 7.39
N ARG A 178 13.55 6.04 7.92
CA ARG A 178 14.38 6.33 9.08
C ARG A 178 13.71 6.13 10.43
N SER A 179 12.37 6.23 10.48
CA SER A 179 11.64 6.27 11.75
C SER A 179 10.62 5.15 11.86
N LEU A 180 9.80 4.92 10.84
CA LEU A 180 8.68 3.98 10.96
C LEU A 180 9.12 2.53 10.85
N LEU A 181 9.94 2.15 9.85
CA LEU A 181 10.35 0.75 9.67
C LEU A 181 11.07 0.17 10.91
N PRO A 182 12.01 0.88 11.57
CA PRO A 182 12.61 0.38 12.82
C PRO A 182 11.59 0.23 13.97
N GLN A 183 10.61 1.15 14.07
CA GLN A 183 9.56 1.04 15.09
C GLN A 183 8.61 -0.13 14.81
N LEU A 184 8.34 -0.43 13.54
CA LEU A 184 7.54 -1.58 13.14
C LEU A 184 8.26 -2.91 13.43
N ALA A 185 9.60 -2.94 13.34
CA ALA A 185 10.38 -4.11 13.75
C ALA A 185 10.19 -4.42 15.24
N VAL A 186 10.32 -3.39 16.09
CA VAL A 186 10.05 -3.53 17.54
C VAL A 186 8.62 -4.00 17.79
N MET A 187 7.65 -3.42 17.06
CA MET A 187 6.25 -3.82 17.17
C MET A 187 6.02 -5.31 16.86
N GLN A 188 6.71 -5.85 15.84
CA GLN A 188 6.62 -7.27 15.49
C GLN A 188 7.21 -8.19 16.58
N ASP A 189 8.36 -7.82 17.15
CA ASP A 189 9.03 -8.59 18.20
C ASP A 189 8.21 -8.61 19.51
N GLU A 190 7.64 -7.47 19.90
CA GLU A 190 6.75 -7.38 21.06
C GLU A 190 5.48 -8.19 20.86
N ALA A 191 4.85 -8.09 19.68
CA ALA A 191 3.65 -8.86 19.37
C ALA A 191 3.90 -10.37 19.37
N ARG A 192 5.08 -10.81 18.90
CA ARG A 192 5.50 -12.22 18.99
C ARG A 192 5.61 -12.68 20.43
N THR A 193 6.24 -11.87 21.27
CA THR A 193 6.41 -12.16 22.71
C THR A 193 5.05 -12.29 23.40
N VAL A 194 4.09 -11.41 23.08
CA VAL A 194 2.72 -11.47 23.62
C VAL A 194 2.01 -12.76 23.20
N ASP A 195 2.11 -13.15 21.93
CA ASP A 195 1.51 -14.40 21.44
C ASP A 195 2.16 -15.63 22.09
N GLU A 196 3.48 -15.65 22.27
CA GLU A 196 4.20 -16.75 22.95
C GLU A 196 3.80 -16.87 24.42
N MET A 197 3.67 -15.75 25.13
CA MET A 197 3.19 -15.74 26.52
C MET A 197 1.76 -16.26 26.63
N PHE A 198 0.89 -15.86 25.70
CA PHE A 198 -0.49 -16.37 25.65
C PHE A 198 -0.53 -17.88 25.37
N GLN A 199 0.30 -18.38 24.45
CA GLN A 199 0.39 -19.81 24.18
C GLN A 199 0.83 -20.60 25.43
N LEU A 200 1.83 -20.10 26.16
CA LEU A 200 2.31 -20.73 27.39
C LEU A 200 1.26 -20.74 28.50
N GLU A 201 0.51 -19.63 28.68
CA GLU A 201 -0.52 -19.52 29.72
C GLU A 201 -1.69 -20.49 29.48
N PHE A 202 -2.08 -20.69 28.22
CA PHE A 202 -3.21 -21.55 27.86
C PHE A 202 -2.82 -22.98 27.45
N GLY A 203 -1.52 -23.33 27.53
CA GLY A 203 -1.01 -24.66 27.18
C GLY A 203 -1.24 -25.03 25.70
N LEU A 204 -1.22 -24.04 24.81
CA LEU A 204 -1.49 -24.21 23.38
C LEU A 204 -0.23 -24.71 22.66
N PRO A 205 -0.37 -25.50 21.58
CA PRO A 205 0.78 -25.94 20.80
C PRO A 205 1.52 -24.73 20.19
N PRO A 206 2.86 -24.78 20.10
CA PRO A 206 3.66 -23.66 19.62
C PRO A 206 3.30 -23.31 18.17
N GLY A 207 3.10 -22.01 17.91
CA GLY A 207 2.75 -21.49 16.58
C GLY A 207 1.27 -21.61 16.21
N HIS A 208 0.46 -22.27 17.04
CA HIS A 208 -0.99 -22.24 16.94
C HIS A 208 -1.45 -20.93 17.63
N PHE A 209 -1.98 -19.97 16.88
CA PHE A 209 -2.49 -18.65 17.34
C PHE A 209 -1.47 -17.50 17.49
N ALA A 210 -0.74 -17.18 16.43
CA ALA A 210 0.05 -15.93 16.34
C ALA A 210 -0.82 -14.72 15.94
N HIS A 211 -1.84 -14.38 16.74
CA HIS A 211 -2.83 -13.36 16.39
C HIS A 211 -2.23 -11.96 16.32
N CYS A 212 -1.54 -11.53 17.38
CA CYS A 212 -0.95 -10.20 17.45
C CYS A 212 0.17 -10.06 16.42
N HIS A 213 1.01 -11.07 16.28
CA HIS A 213 2.13 -11.07 15.34
C HIS A 213 1.65 -10.96 13.89
N ASN A 214 0.68 -11.77 13.46
CA ASN A 214 0.12 -11.70 12.10
C ASN A 214 -0.49 -10.33 11.78
N TRP A 215 -1.17 -9.72 12.76
CA TRP A 215 -1.69 -8.36 12.60
C TRP A 215 -0.57 -7.32 12.44
N THR A 216 0.51 -7.41 13.22
CA THR A 216 1.65 -6.50 13.07
C THR A 216 2.38 -6.68 11.73
N ILE A 217 2.44 -7.91 11.21
CA ILE A 217 2.99 -8.20 9.89
C ILE A 217 2.14 -7.54 8.80
N ASP A 218 0.81 -7.66 8.84
CA ASP A 218 -0.07 -6.99 7.87
C ASP A 218 0.12 -5.46 7.87
N LYS A 219 0.21 -4.84 9.05
CA LYS A 219 0.48 -3.40 9.15
C LYS A 219 1.86 -3.04 8.60
N SER A 220 2.87 -3.87 8.84
CA SER A 220 4.22 -3.65 8.31
C SER A 220 4.23 -3.73 6.79
N LEU A 221 3.59 -4.76 6.21
CA LEU A 221 3.45 -4.95 4.77
C LEU A 221 2.71 -3.78 4.11
N LEU A 222 1.67 -3.24 4.75
CA LEU A 222 0.97 -2.05 4.27
C LEU A 222 1.92 -0.84 4.15
N ILE A 223 2.83 -0.64 5.11
CA ILE A 223 3.79 0.46 5.08
C ILE A 223 4.92 0.20 4.06
N MET A 224 5.35 -1.05 3.89
CA MET A 224 6.31 -1.43 2.85
C MET A 224 5.74 -1.19 1.44
N GLU A 225 4.49 -1.58 1.20
CA GLU A 225 3.75 -1.28 -0.03
C GLU A 225 3.69 0.24 -0.27
N HIS A 226 3.36 1.02 0.77
CA HIS A 226 3.30 2.47 0.64
C HIS A 226 4.67 3.10 0.33
N TYR A 227 5.77 2.56 0.88
CA TYR A 227 7.13 3.00 0.57
C TYR A 227 7.47 2.81 -0.93
N LEU A 228 7.12 1.66 -1.50
CA LEU A 228 7.32 1.40 -2.93
C LEU A 228 6.45 2.32 -3.79
N ALA A 229 5.19 2.53 -3.39
CA ALA A 229 4.29 3.46 -4.07
C ALA A 229 4.83 4.89 -4.11
N LEU A 230 5.38 5.38 -3.00
CA LEU A 230 6.03 6.69 -2.95
C LEU A 230 7.28 6.75 -3.84
N GLY A 231 8.04 5.66 -3.95
CA GLY A 231 9.19 5.59 -4.86
C GLY A 231 8.80 5.77 -6.32
N SER A 232 7.69 5.14 -6.72
CA SER A 232 7.11 5.27 -8.06
C SER A 232 6.56 6.68 -8.31
N GLN A 233 5.79 7.23 -7.36
CA GLN A 233 5.22 8.58 -7.44
C GLN A 233 6.29 9.68 -7.54
N LEU A 234 7.44 9.48 -6.91
CA LEU A 234 8.57 10.41 -6.93
C LEU A 234 9.51 10.19 -8.12
N HIS A 235 9.19 9.25 -9.01
CA HIS A 235 10.03 8.84 -10.14
C HIS A 235 11.47 8.53 -9.72
N ILE A 236 11.63 7.84 -8.57
CA ILE A 236 12.95 7.45 -8.03
C ILE A 236 13.53 6.26 -8.80
N PHE A 237 12.65 5.42 -9.34
CA PHE A 237 13.00 4.22 -10.08
C PHE A 237 13.25 4.57 -11.54
N ALA A 238 14.41 4.17 -12.05
CA ALA A 238 14.71 4.22 -13.47
C ALA A 238 14.01 3.07 -14.21
N GLU A 239 13.90 3.19 -15.54
CA GLU A 239 13.15 2.24 -16.37
C GLU A 239 13.72 0.81 -16.32
N HIS A 240 15.04 0.67 -16.23
CA HIS A 240 15.73 -0.61 -16.07
C HIS A 240 15.53 -1.23 -14.67
N GLU A 241 15.12 -0.44 -13.67
CA GLU A 241 14.85 -0.93 -12.31
C GLU A 241 13.41 -1.44 -12.15
N CYS A 242 12.50 -1.07 -13.07
CA CYS A 242 11.09 -1.47 -13.02
C CYS A 242 10.92 -2.99 -12.90
N GLU A 243 11.75 -3.77 -13.56
CA GLU A 243 11.69 -5.25 -13.54
C GLU A 243 11.73 -5.78 -12.10
N PHE A 244 12.77 -5.46 -11.33
CA PHE A 244 12.93 -6.02 -9.98
C PHE A 244 12.08 -5.29 -8.94
N ILE A 245 11.76 -4.01 -9.14
CA ILE A 245 10.89 -3.26 -8.22
C ILE A 245 9.47 -3.80 -8.24
N TYR A 246 8.87 -3.97 -9.43
CA TYR A 246 7.50 -4.48 -9.54
C TYR A 246 7.42 -5.98 -9.23
N TRP A 247 8.47 -6.75 -9.50
CA TRP A 247 8.59 -8.13 -9.00
C TRP A 247 8.57 -8.18 -7.47
N TYR A 248 9.38 -7.36 -6.80
CA TYR A 248 9.42 -7.33 -5.35
C TYR A 248 8.12 -6.78 -4.74
N TRP A 249 7.42 -5.91 -5.47
CA TRP A 249 6.10 -5.46 -5.06
C TRP A 249 5.07 -6.60 -5.08
N ASP A 250 5.06 -7.44 -6.13
CA ASP A 250 4.22 -8.66 -6.13
C ASP A 250 4.55 -9.58 -4.95
N TYR A 251 5.84 -9.73 -4.61
CA TYR A 251 6.30 -10.48 -3.44
C TYR A 251 5.64 -9.94 -2.15
N ILE A 252 5.75 -8.64 -1.85
CA ILE A 252 5.11 -8.03 -0.66
C ILE A 252 3.60 -8.28 -0.64
N LEU A 253 2.92 -8.09 -1.77
CA LEU A 253 1.47 -8.24 -1.84
C LEU A 253 1.04 -9.70 -1.66
N SER A 254 1.87 -10.67 -2.05
CA SER A 254 1.66 -12.09 -1.80
C SER A 254 1.68 -12.39 -0.31
N PHE A 255 2.67 -11.86 0.42
CA PHE A 255 2.73 -11.97 1.88
C PHE A 255 1.55 -11.31 2.56
N ARG A 256 1.09 -10.17 2.02
CA ARG A 256 -0.06 -9.45 2.58
C ARG A 256 -1.37 -10.23 2.43
N LEU A 257 -1.57 -10.90 1.29
CA LEU A 257 -2.68 -11.83 1.11
C LEU A 257 -2.61 -12.97 2.14
N HIS A 258 -1.44 -13.59 2.28
CA HIS A 258 -1.24 -14.69 3.20
C HIS A 258 -1.52 -14.30 4.66
N ALA A 259 -1.00 -13.15 5.12
CA ALA A 259 -1.24 -12.64 6.47
C ALA A 259 -2.74 -12.41 6.74
N GLN A 260 -3.46 -11.87 5.76
CA GLN A 260 -4.91 -11.64 5.85
C GLN A 260 -5.72 -12.94 5.88
N ASP A 261 -5.33 -13.94 5.08
CA ASP A 261 -5.96 -15.26 5.10
C ASP A 261 -5.75 -15.95 6.46
N MET A 262 -4.53 -15.88 7.02
CA MET A 262 -4.22 -16.42 8.35
C MET A 262 -5.04 -15.75 9.46
N MET A 263 -5.11 -14.41 9.48
CA MET A 263 -5.93 -13.70 10.48
C MET A 263 -7.42 -14.06 10.37
N ARG A 264 -7.94 -14.22 9.15
CA ARG A 264 -9.33 -14.61 8.90
C ARG A 264 -9.59 -16.03 9.41
N GLU A 265 -8.73 -16.99 9.07
CA GLU A 265 -8.87 -18.38 9.51
C GLU A 265 -8.84 -18.49 11.03
N GLN A 266 -7.90 -17.80 11.67
CA GLN A 266 -7.81 -17.72 13.13
C GLN A 266 -9.08 -17.13 13.76
N LYS A 267 -9.64 -16.07 13.17
CA LYS A 267 -10.89 -15.46 13.63
C LYS A 267 -12.08 -16.41 13.49
N GLN A 268 -12.16 -17.14 12.37
CA GLN A 268 -13.21 -18.14 12.14
C GLN A 268 -13.14 -19.28 13.16
N GLN A 269 -11.95 -19.83 13.41
CA GLN A 269 -11.74 -20.87 14.42
C GLN A 269 -12.16 -20.41 15.82
N LEU A 270 -11.79 -19.20 16.22
CA LEU A 270 -12.19 -18.63 17.51
C LEU A 270 -13.72 -18.49 17.60
N GLN A 271 -14.35 -18.02 16.53
CA GLN A 271 -15.79 -17.82 16.49
C GLN A 271 -16.56 -19.15 16.54
N GLU A 272 -16.10 -20.17 15.84
CA GLU A 272 -16.65 -21.52 15.88
C GLU A 272 -16.52 -22.15 17.27
N ALA A 273 -15.38 -21.99 17.93
CA ALA A 273 -15.17 -22.47 19.30
C ALA A 273 -16.14 -21.78 20.30
N LEU A 274 -16.34 -20.47 20.18
CA LEU A 274 -17.28 -19.72 21.02
C LEU A 274 -18.73 -20.13 20.77
N LEU A 275 -19.11 -20.43 19.53
CA LEU A 275 -20.45 -20.92 19.20
C LEU A 275 -20.67 -22.33 19.75
N ALA A 276 -19.68 -23.23 19.65
CA ALA A 276 -19.75 -24.57 20.21
C ALA A 276 -19.92 -24.55 21.74
N GLN A 277 -19.21 -23.66 22.44
CA GLN A 277 -19.38 -23.47 23.89
C GLN A 277 -20.79 -22.97 24.25
N GLN A 278 -21.32 -22.00 23.50
CA GLN A 278 -22.68 -21.51 23.70
C GLN A 278 -23.73 -22.59 23.43
N GLU A 279 -23.53 -23.44 22.43
CA GLU A 279 -24.43 -24.55 22.15
C GLU A 279 -24.42 -25.60 23.26
N GLN A 280 -23.26 -25.87 23.87
CA GLN A 280 -23.16 -26.76 25.03
C GLN A 280 -23.84 -26.17 26.27
N GLU A 281 -23.66 -24.87 26.54
CA GLU A 281 -24.33 -24.17 27.64
C GLU A 281 -25.85 -24.11 27.45
N GLU A 282 -26.32 -23.88 26.22
CA GLU A 282 -27.74 -23.87 25.87
C GLU A 282 -28.38 -25.26 25.97
N GLN A 283 -27.67 -26.32 25.57
CA GLN A 283 -28.11 -27.70 25.77
C GLN A 283 -28.19 -28.07 27.25
N ALA A 284 -27.29 -27.53 28.09
CA ALA A 284 -27.33 -27.72 29.54
C ALA A 284 -28.47 -26.92 30.23
N GLN A 285 -28.86 -25.76 29.69
CA GLN A 285 -29.89 -24.88 30.28
C GLN A 285 -31.31 -25.08 29.70
N GLY A 286 -31.48 -25.83 28.62
CA GLY A 286 -32.78 -26.33 28.13
C GLY A 286 -33.77 -25.29 27.58
N PHE A 287 -33.42 -23.99 27.53
CA PHE A 287 -34.29 -22.93 27.03
C PHE A 287 -33.59 -22.04 25.99
N ILE A 288 -34.02 -22.13 24.73
CA ILE A 288 -33.62 -21.18 23.68
C ILE A 288 -34.51 -19.94 23.79
N THR A 289 -33.96 -18.85 24.34
CA THR A 289 -34.72 -17.59 24.41
C THR A 289 -34.80 -16.90 23.03
N LYS A 290 -35.89 -16.14 22.77
CA LYS A 290 -36.04 -15.31 21.55
C LYS A 290 -34.85 -14.36 21.31
N LYS A 291 -34.19 -13.92 22.39
CA LYS A 291 -33.02 -13.03 22.38
C LYS A 291 -31.78 -13.72 21.78
N THR A 292 -31.62 -15.02 22.03
CA THR A 292 -30.54 -15.84 21.46
C THR A 292 -30.67 -16.00 19.94
N ARG A 293 -31.89 -16.19 19.43
CA ARG A 293 -32.16 -16.31 17.98
C ARG A 293 -31.83 -15.02 17.22
N GLN A 294 -32.17 -13.86 17.78
CA GLN A 294 -31.81 -12.56 17.19
C GLN A 294 -30.29 -12.33 17.18
N ARG A 295 -29.58 -12.73 18.25
CA ARG A 295 -28.11 -12.63 18.30
C ARG A 295 -27.43 -13.54 17.26
N ARG A 296 -27.94 -14.75 17.03
CA ARG A 296 -27.44 -15.65 15.97
C ARG A 296 -27.65 -15.07 14.56
N GLN A 297 -28.79 -14.41 14.33
CA GLN A 297 -29.06 -13.73 13.06
C GLN A 297 -28.03 -12.60 12.82
N GLN A 298 -27.80 -11.75 13.82
CA GLN A 298 -26.82 -10.66 13.75
C GLN A 298 -25.39 -11.16 13.52
N VAL A 299 -25.00 -12.27 14.15
CA VAL A 299 -23.68 -12.88 13.95
C VAL A 299 -23.51 -13.38 12.51
N LYS A 300 -24.54 -14.02 11.93
CA LYS A 300 -24.50 -14.48 10.53
C LYS A 300 -24.45 -13.31 9.54
N GLU A 301 -25.18 -12.23 9.81
CA GLU A 301 -25.14 -11.01 8.99
C GLU A 301 -23.76 -10.34 9.06
N ALA A 302 -23.16 -10.24 10.25
CA ALA A 302 -21.81 -9.73 10.42
C ALA A 302 -20.76 -10.58 9.69
N GLN A 303 -20.84 -11.92 9.79
CA GLN A 303 -19.96 -12.84 9.07
C GLN A 303 -20.05 -12.66 7.55
N ARG A 304 -21.26 -12.42 7.02
CA ARG A 304 -21.45 -12.16 5.61
C ARG A 304 -20.77 -10.85 5.19
N GLY A 305 -20.94 -9.77 5.97
CA GLY A 305 -20.29 -8.50 5.70
C GLY A 305 -18.76 -8.60 5.70
N GLU A 306 -18.19 -9.34 6.65
CA GLU A 306 -16.75 -9.60 6.73
C GLU A 306 -16.23 -10.44 5.55
N PHE A 307 -16.98 -11.46 5.13
CA PHE A 307 -16.64 -12.26 3.95
C PHE A 307 -16.63 -11.40 2.68
N GLU A 308 -17.63 -10.53 2.50
CA GLU A 308 -17.70 -9.62 1.36
C GLU A 308 -16.53 -8.60 1.38
N ALA A 309 -16.18 -8.05 2.55
CA ALA A 309 -15.05 -7.13 2.70
C ALA A 309 -13.71 -7.80 2.37
N HIS A 310 -13.48 -9.00 2.91
CA HIS A 310 -12.28 -9.79 2.62
C HIS A 310 -12.22 -10.18 1.13
N GLN A 311 -13.34 -10.60 0.52
CA GLN A 311 -13.39 -10.90 -0.91
C GLN A 311 -13.01 -9.68 -1.77
N ARG A 312 -13.49 -8.48 -1.41
CA ARG A 312 -13.10 -7.23 -2.10
C ARG A 312 -11.60 -6.97 -1.97
N PHE A 313 -11.05 -7.12 -0.76
CA PHE A 313 -9.62 -6.97 -0.52
C PHE A 313 -8.80 -7.97 -1.36
N THR A 314 -9.14 -9.24 -1.32
CA THR A 314 -8.43 -10.30 -2.07
C THR A 314 -8.46 -10.04 -3.57
N LEU A 315 -9.61 -9.69 -4.13
CA LEU A 315 -9.72 -9.37 -5.55
C LEU A 315 -8.91 -8.11 -5.93
N PHE A 316 -8.94 -7.07 -5.09
CA PHE A 316 -8.18 -5.86 -5.34
C PHE A 316 -6.67 -6.14 -5.33
N THR A 317 -6.18 -6.79 -4.27
CA THR A 317 -4.76 -7.12 -4.12
C THR A 317 -4.30 -8.06 -5.23
N HIS A 318 -5.12 -9.04 -5.62
CA HIS A 318 -4.81 -9.93 -6.75
C HIS A 318 -4.77 -9.19 -8.10
N ALA A 319 -5.67 -8.24 -8.34
CA ALA A 319 -5.61 -7.38 -9.53
C ALA A 319 -4.32 -6.54 -9.55
N PHE A 320 -3.93 -5.97 -8.41
CA PHE A 320 -2.72 -5.16 -8.32
C PHE A 320 -1.46 -6.00 -8.55
N ARG A 321 -1.39 -7.18 -7.93
CA ARG A 321 -0.33 -8.18 -8.13
C ARG A 321 -0.15 -8.56 -9.60
N THR A 322 -1.24 -8.93 -10.25
CA THR A 322 -1.22 -9.31 -11.68
C THR A 322 -0.75 -8.16 -12.58
N ILE A 323 -1.07 -6.90 -12.26
CA ILE A 323 -0.49 -5.76 -12.98
C ILE A 323 1.01 -5.63 -12.72
N CYS A 324 1.46 -5.74 -11.46
CA CYS A 324 2.88 -5.68 -11.11
C CYS A 324 3.69 -6.76 -11.85
N MET A 325 3.20 -7.99 -11.86
CA MET A 325 3.80 -9.08 -12.64
C MET A 325 3.85 -8.75 -14.13
N GLY A 326 2.75 -8.25 -14.72
CA GLY A 326 2.73 -7.84 -16.12
C GLY A 326 3.75 -6.76 -16.46
N VAL A 327 3.92 -5.76 -15.57
CA VAL A 327 4.93 -4.70 -15.72
C VAL A 327 6.35 -5.27 -15.59
N ALA A 328 6.60 -6.16 -14.64
CA ALA A 328 7.90 -6.80 -14.48
C ALA A 328 8.28 -7.63 -15.72
N GLN A 329 7.35 -8.45 -16.24
CA GLN A 329 7.58 -9.25 -17.45
C GLN A 329 7.77 -8.38 -18.71
N LEU A 330 6.98 -7.32 -18.86
CA LEU A 330 7.16 -6.36 -19.94
C LEU A 330 8.53 -5.68 -19.86
N SER A 331 8.94 -5.23 -18.67
CA SER A 331 10.25 -4.60 -18.47
C SER A 331 11.39 -5.57 -18.79
N LYS A 332 11.27 -6.83 -18.38
CA LYS A 332 12.24 -7.88 -18.72
C LYS A 332 12.33 -8.10 -20.24
N ALA A 333 11.21 -8.24 -20.92
CA ALA A 333 11.17 -8.43 -22.37
C ALA A 333 11.81 -7.26 -23.11
N LEU A 334 11.50 -6.02 -22.72
CA LEU A 334 12.07 -4.81 -23.32
C LEU A 334 13.57 -4.69 -23.09
N ARG A 335 14.06 -5.12 -21.92
CA ARG A 335 15.50 -5.20 -21.63
C ARG A 335 16.19 -6.25 -22.49
N LEU A 336 15.63 -7.46 -22.59
CA LEU A 336 16.18 -8.53 -23.42
C LEU A 336 16.19 -8.16 -24.92
N ALA A 337 15.18 -7.39 -25.37
CA ALA A 337 15.12 -6.82 -26.71
C ALA A 337 16.09 -5.65 -26.94
N GLY A 338 16.82 -5.21 -25.90
CA GLY A 338 17.73 -4.06 -25.93
C GLY A 338 17.04 -2.69 -26.08
N VAL A 339 15.71 -2.64 -25.91
CA VAL A 339 14.92 -1.39 -25.95
C VAL A 339 15.18 -0.55 -24.71
N ILE A 340 15.27 -1.22 -23.54
CA ILE A 340 15.68 -0.58 -22.29
C ILE A 340 17.17 -0.87 -22.09
N SER A 341 17.99 0.17 -22.15
CA SER A 341 19.42 0.08 -21.89
C SER A 341 19.70 0.12 -20.38
N GLU A 342 20.51 -0.83 -19.90
CA GLU A 342 21.12 -0.72 -18.58
C GLU A 342 22.37 0.16 -18.65
N PRO A 343 22.53 1.13 -17.73
CA PRO A 343 23.73 1.94 -17.69
C PRO A 343 24.94 1.06 -17.34
N VAL A 344 25.85 0.87 -18.30
CA VAL A 344 27.12 0.17 -18.05
C VAL A 344 27.98 1.07 -17.17
N ASN A 345 28.16 0.66 -15.92
CA ASN A 345 28.96 1.41 -14.94
C ASN A 345 30.01 0.48 -14.31
N ALA A 346 31.27 0.92 -14.33
CA ALA A 346 32.38 0.19 -13.72
C ALA A 346 32.27 0.04 -12.18
N PHE A 347 31.44 0.87 -11.53
CA PHE A 347 31.34 0.95 -10.08
C PHE A 347 30.04 0.38 -9.49
N THR A 348 29.05 0.06 -10.32
CA THR A 348 27.74 -0.41 -9.84
C THR A 348 27.27 -1.60 -10.62
N THR A 349 26.97 -2.68 -9.92
CA THR A 349 26.31 -3.85 -10.49
C THR A 349 24.79 -3.76 -10.27
N ARG A 350 24.03 -4.51 -11.07
CA ARG A 350 22.58 -4.63 -10.89
C ARG A 350 22.19 -5.15 -9.51
N GLN A 351 22.99 -6.06 -8.95
CA GLN A 351 22.83 -6.55 -7.58
C GLN A 351 22.99 -5.42 -6.55
N MET A 352 24.01 -4.58 -6.68
CA MET A 352 24.19 -3.45 -5.75
C MET A 352 23.02 -2.46 -5.82
N LEU A 353 22.48 -2.22 -7.01
CA LEU A 353 21.28 -1.40 -7.18
C LEU A 353 20.08 -2.05 -6.47
N TYR A 354 19.84 -3.34 -6.71
CA TYR A 354 18.78 -4.10 -6.04
C TYR A 354 18.88 -3.99 -4.52
N ASP A 355 20.05 -4.32 -3.96
CA ASP A 355 20.30 -4.30 -2.51
C ASP A 355 20.08 -2.89 -1.94
N ARG A 356 20.61 -1.85 -2.62
CA ARG A 356 20.47 -0.46 -2.17
C ARG A 356 19.03 0.05 -2.26
N ARG A 357 18.23 -0.41 -3.22
CA ARG A 357 16.81 -0.02 -3.33
C ARG A 357 15.94 -0.62 -2.24
N LEU A 358 16.30 -1.81 -1.76
CA LEU A 358 15.52 -2.57 -0.77
C LEU A 358 16.12 -2.54 0.65
N GLU A 359 17.28 -1.91 0.83
CA GLU A 359 18.01 -1.79 2.11
C GLU A 359 17.14 -1.29 3.27
N ALA A 360 16.19 -0.40 2.99
CA ALA A 360 15.26 0.13 3.98
C ALA A 360 14.51 -0.98 4.75
N PHE A 361 14.29 -2.13 4.11
CA PHE A 361 13.53 -3.25 4.67
C PHE A 361 14.37 -4.22 5.50
N LEU A 362 15.70 -4.10 5.53
CA LEU A 362 16.59 -5.01 6.27
C LEU A 362 16.32 -5.04 7.79
N CYS A 363 15.71 -3.99 8.33
CA CYS A 363 15.38 -3.93 9.75
C CYS A 363 14.18 -4.82 10.14
N LEU A 364 13.38 -5.28 9.17
CA LEU A 364 12.22 -6.14 9.42
C LEU A 364 12.62 -7.61 9.35
N GLN A 365 12.12 -8.41 10.30
CA GLN A 365 12.32 -9.87 10.26
C GLN A 365 11.29 -10.56 9.36
N GLN A 366 10.05 -10.04 9.31
CA GLN A 366 8.97 -10.59 8.51
C GLN A 366 8.30 -9.48 7.67
N PRO A 367 8.11 -9.68 6.35
CA PRO A 367 8.57 -10.83 5.57
C PRO A 367 10.10 -10.84 5.44
N PRO A 368 10.73 -12.01 5.21
CA PRO A 368 12.15 -12.06 4.90
C PRO A 368 12.44 -11.26 3.62
N LEU A 369 13.55 -10.55 3.58
CA LEU A 369 13.97 -9.82 2.39
C LEU A 369 14.32 -10.83 1.29
N ALA A 370 13.62 -10.74 0.15
CA ALA A 370 13.99 -11.53 -1.02
C ALA A 370 15.37 -11.09 -1.50
N THR A 371 16.25 -12.05 -1.77
CA THR A 371 17.61 -11.76 -2.22
C THR A 371 17.64 -11.53 -3.73
N PHE A 372 18.71 -10.90 -4.22
CA PHE A 372 18.92 -10.80 -5.67
C PHE A 372 18.98 -12.18 -6.36
N GLN A 373 19.46 -13.20 -5.65
CA GLN A 373 19.47 -14.57 -6.17
C GLN A 373 18.06 -15.15 -6.32
N ASP A 374 17.13 -14.82 -5.40
CA ASP A 374 15.73 -15.25 -5.50
C ASP A 374 15.04 -14.58 -6.69
N PHE A 375 15.31 -13.28 -6.87
CA PHE A 375 14.90 -12.55 -8.07
C PHE A 375 15.44 -13.21 -9.34
N GLN A 376 16.75 -13.48 -9.42
CA GLN A 376 17.37 -14.16 -10.55
C GLN A 376 16.71 -15.53 -10.79
N LYS A 377 16.63 -16.42 -9.80
CA LYS A 377 16.00 -17.75 -9.95
C LYS A 377 14.58 -17.69 -10.50
N SER A 378 13.78 -16.74 -10.01
CA SER A 378 12.38 -16.58 -10.44
C SER A 378 12.25 -16.02 -11.87
N THR A 379 13.30 -15.36 -12.36
CA THR A 379 13.33 -14.75 -13.70
C THR A 379 14.10 -15.61 -14.70
N SER A 380 15.08 -16.40 -14.26
CA SER A 380 15.95 -17.26 -15.06
C SER A 380 15.38 -18.65 -15.34
N SER A 381 14.31 -19.05 -14.66
CA SER A 381 13.50 -20.24 -15.00
C SER A 381 12.90 -20.20 -16.42
N THR A 382 13.17 -19.12 -17.18
CA THR A 382 12.87 -18.98 -18.60
C THR A 382 14.12 -18.73 -19.46
N GLY A 383 15.33 -19.18 -19.08
CA GLY A 383 16.46 -19.31 -20.03
C GLY A 383 17.60 -18.30 -19.93
N ASP A 384 17.98 -17.86 -18.73
CA ASP A 384 19.21 -17.08 -18.56
C ASP A 384 20.31 -17.98 -17.96
N ALA A 385 21.11 -18.63 -18.81
CA ALA A 385 22.42 -19.17 -18.43
C ALA A 385 23.41 -18.01 -18.41
N ASP A 386 23.85 -17.62 -17.21
CA ASP A 386 24.78 -16.51 -17.01
C ASP A 386 26.19 -16.91 -17.47
N CYS A 387 26.77 -16.07 -18.31
CA CYS A 387 28.12 -16.17 -18.85
C CYS A 387 29.14 -15.84 -17.77
N THR A 388 29.45 -16.80 -16.89
CA THR A 388 30.66 -16.75 -16.06
C THR A 388 31.54 -17.96 -16.35
N HIS A 389 32.73 -17.67 -16.86
CA HIS A 389 33.82 -18.63 -17.04
C HIS A 389 34.11 -19.36 -15.73
N ASP A 390 34.01 -20.70 -15.71
CA ASP A 390 35.11 -21.62 -15.37
C ASP A 390 34.66 -23.10 -15.38
N ASP A 391 35.24 -23.86 -16.31
CA ASP A 391 35.54 -25.31 -16.35
C ASP A 391 34.66 -26.35 -15.62
N LYS A 392 33.73 -26.98 -16.35
CA LYS A 392 33.65 -28.46 -16.50
C LYS A 392 32.55 -28.93 -17.48
N PRO A 393 32.75 -30.03 -18.22
CA PRO A 393 31.73 -30.60 -19.11
C PRO A 393 30.94 -31.69 -18.40
N ALA A 394 29.61 -31.57 -18.38
CA ALA A 394 28.72 -32.71 -18.25
C ALA A 394 27.47 -32.44 -19.09
N ALA A 395 27.26 -33.32 -20.07
CA ALA A 395 26.21 -33.25 -21.06
C ALA A 395 24.83 -33.44 -20.42
N GLU A 396 23.98 -32.42 -20.50
CA GLU A 396 22.53 -32.56 -20.51
C GLU A 396 21.98 -31.63 -21.59
N ASP A 397 21.10 -32.21 -22.40
CA ASP A 397 20.56 -31.70 -23.65
C ASP A 397 19.52 -30.60 -23.38
N THR A 398 19.96 -29.42 -22.92
CA THR A 398 19.12 -28.22 -22.89
C THR A 398 19.27 -27.47 -24.20
N THR A 399 18.30 -27.63 -25.10
CA THR A 399 18.09 -26.72 -26.22
C THR A 399 18.06 -25.28 -25.71
N GLU A 400 19.15 -24.54 -25.91
CA GLU A 400 19.23 -23.10 -25.65
C GLU A 400 18.16 -22.40 -26.50
N LYS A 401 17.11 -21.91 -25.85
CA LYS A 401 16.11 -21.08 -26.52
C LYS A 401 16.80 -19.85 -27.10
N SER A 402 16.46 -19.51 -28.34
CA SER A 402 17.02 -18.30 -28.96
C SER A 402 16.57 -17.05 -28.18
N ALA A 403 17.42 -16.02 -28.09
CA ALA A 403 17.09 -14.79 -27.37
C ALA A 403 15.78 -14.14 -27.84
N SER A 404 15.43 -14.29 -29.13
CA SER A 404 14.17 -13.82 -29.70
C SER A 404 12.96 -14.57 -29.13
N GLU A 405 13.07 -15.90 -28.98
CA GLU A 405 12.02 -16.74 -28.39
C GLU A 405 11.78 -16.39 -26.92
N LEU A 406 12.83 -16.07 -26.18
CA LEU A 406 12.72 -15.63 -24.78
C LEU A 406 12.00 -14.29 -24.64
N VAL A 407 12.28 -13.34 -25.53
CA VAL A 407 11.57 -12.06 -25.54
C VAL A 407 10.08 -12.29 -25.85
N GLU A 408 9.77 -13.16 -26.81
CA GLU A 408 8.39 -13.48 -27.16
C GLU A 408 7.62 -14.12 -25.99
N ASP A 409 8.24 -15.10 -25.31
CA ASP A 409 7.68 -15.75 -24.12
C ASP A 409 7.34 -14.73 -23.02
N HIS A 410 8.25 -13.79 -22.74
CA HIS A 410 8.03 -12.76 -21.71
C HIS A 410 6.96 -11.72 -22.11
N LEU A 411 6.85 -11.37 -23.40
CA LEU A 411 5.76 -10.53 -23.91
C LEU A 411 4.41 -11.23 -23.79
N ASP A 412 4.35 -12.53 -24.08
CA ASP A 412 3.12 -13.32 -23.95
C ASP A 412 2.70 -13.47 -22.49
N LEU A 413 3.63 -13.72 -21.57
CA LEU A 413 3.38 -13.71 -20.14
C LEU A 413 2.86 -12.35 -19.67
N ALA A 414 3.46 -11.25 -20.12
CA ALA A 414 2.98 -9.90 -19.79
C ALA A 414 1.53 -9.69 -20.26
N SER A 415 1.21 -10.08 -21.50
CA SER A 415 -0.14 -10.00 -22.07
C SER A 415 -1.16 -10.83 -21.26
N GLN A 416 -0.79 -12.05 -20.86
CA GLN A 416 -1.62 -12.92 -20.03
C GLN A 416 -1.90 -12.27 -18.66
N HIS A 417 -0.88 -11.69 -18.02
CA HIS A 417 -1.02 -11.01 -16.75
C HIS A 417 -1.94 -9.78 -16.83
N PHE A 418 -1.79 -8.93 -17.85
CA PHE A 418 -2.69 -7.78 -18.03
C PHE A 418 -4.13 -8.19 -18.34
N THR A 419 -4.31 -9.26 -19.14
CA THR A 419 -5.64 -9.82 -19.42
C THR A 419 -6.29 -10.38 -18.14
N MET A 420 -5.52 -11.09 -17.32
CA MET A 420 -5.99 -11.61 -16.04
C MET A 420 -6.35 -10.46 -15.07
N ALA A 421 -5.50 -9.44 -14.97
CA ALA A 421 -5.77 -8.25 -14.17
C ALA A 421 -7.11 -7.61 -14.56
N ARG A 422 -7.35 -7.43 -15.87
CA ARG A 422 -8.61 -6.88 -16.37
C ARG A 422 -9.82 -7.71 -15.94
N ARG A 423 -9.76 -9.04 -16.09
CA ARG A 423 -10.83 -9.95 -15.66
C ARG A 423 -11.12 -9.87 -14.17
N VAL A 424 -10.08 -9.78 -13.34
CA VAL A 424 -10.20 -9.67 -11.88
C VAL A 424 -10.83 -8.32 -11.50
N ILE A 425 -10.41 -7.23 -12.15
CA ILE A 425 -11.00 -5.90 -11.94
C ILE A 425 -12.48 -5.90 -12.33
N ASP A 426 -12.84 -6.49 -13.47
CA ASP A 426 -14.24 -6.57 -13.90
C ASP A 426 -15.09 -7.41 -12.92
N ARG A 427 -14.53 -8.47 -12.34
CA ARG A 427 -15.19 -9.24 -11.28
C ARG A 427 -15.38 -8.39 -10.02
N LEU A 428 -14.36 -7.65 -9.59
CA LEU A 428 -14.44 -6.76 -8.43
C LEU A 428 -15.49 -5.65 -8.64
N MET A 429 -15.52 -5.03 -9.83
CA MET A 429 -16.53 -4.04 -10.19
C MET A 429 -17.96 -4.60 -10.11
N LYS A 430 -18.17 -5.86 -10.54
CA LYS A 430 -19.46 -6.56 -10.41
C LYS A 430 -19.84 -6.80 -8.94
N VAL A 431 -18.88 -7.22 -8.11
CA VAL A 431 -19.11 -7.41 -6.66
C VAL A 431 -19.50 -6.08 -6.01
N LEU A 432 -18.77 -4.99 -6.31
CA LEU A 432 -19.09 -3.66 -5.78
C LEU A 432 -20.45 -3.16 -6.24
N ALA A 433 -20.80 -3.37 -7.52
CA ALA A 433 -22.10 -2.99 -8.06
C ALA A 433 -23.26 -3.77 -7.40
N ALA A 434 -23.07 -5.06 -7.12
CA ALA A 434 -24.05 -5.88 -6.42
C ALA A 434 -24.28 -5.42 -4.97
N THR A 435 -23.24 -4.89 -4.32
CA THR A 435 -23.33 -4.44 -2.92
C THR A 435 -23.94 -3.04 -2.74
N LYS A 436 -23.99 -2.21 -3.79
CA LYS A 436 -24.63 -0.87 -3.75
C LYS A 436 -26.13 -0.90 -3.46
N SER A 437 -26.79 -2.05 -3.65
CA SER A 437 -28.24 -2.19 -3.43
C SER A 437 -28.63 -2.48 -1.98
N ALA A 438 -27.67 -2.74 -1.08
CA ALA A 438 -27.94 -3.33 0.22
C ALA A 438 -27.66 -2.43 1.44
N ASP A 439 -26.85 -1.37 1.34
CA ASP A 439 -26.28 -0.71 2.53
C ASP A 439 -26.04 0.81 2.36
N GLU A 440 -26.32 1.61 3.40
CA GLU A 440 -26.09 3.07 3.45
C GLU A 440 -24.60 3.46 3.50
N SER A 441 -23.70 2.48 3.63
CA SER A 441 -22.22 2.61 3.58
C SER A 441 -21.67 2.88 2.15
N ASN A 442 -22.49 3.46 1.27
CA ASN A 442 -22.27 3.67 -0.16
C ASN A 442 -21.06 4.56 -0.52
N ARG A 443 -20.51 5.34 0.43
CA ARG A 443 -19.43 6.30 0.14
C ARG A 443 -18.06 5.65 -0.05
N THR A 444 -17.73 4.59 0.69
CA THR A 444 -16.45 3.87 0.52
C THR A 444 -16.35 3.23 -0.86
N ILE A 445 -17.47 2.75 -1.39
CA ILE A 445 -17.57 2.20 -2.75
C ILE A 445 -17.39 3.30 -3.81
N GLU A 446 -17.94 4.49 -3.57
CA GLU A 446 -17.81 5.64 -4.46
C GLU A 446 -16.34 6.08 -4.63
N TYR A 447 -15.54 6.02 -3.55
CA TYR A 447 -14.11 6.33 -3.60
C TYR A 447 -13.26 5.26 -4.30
N GLN A 448 -13.69 4.00 -4.27
CA GLN A 448 -12.92 2.90 -4.86
C GLN A 448 -13.10 2.80 -6.39
N LEU A 449 -14.25 3.19 -6.92
CA LEU A 449 -14.59 3.09 -8.35
C LEU A 449 -13.62 3.83 -9.28
N PRO A 450 -13.26 5.11 -9.05
CA PRO A 450 -12.27 5.81 -9.88
C PRO A 450 -10.90 5.12 -9.87
N ARG A 451 -10.47 4.60 -8.70
CA ARG A 451 -9.18 3.89 -8.56
C ARG A 451 -9.18 2.59 -9.37
N LEU A 452 -10.27 1.83 -9.35
CA LEU A 452 -10.42 0.65 -10.19
C LEU A 452 -10.44 0.99 -11.68
N GLY A 453 -11.07 2.10 -12.05
CA GLY A 453 -11.04 2.63 -13.41
C GLY A 453 -9.61 2.94 -13.88
N SER A 454 -8.79 3.57 -13.03
CA SER A 454 -7.37 3.79 -13.35
C SER A 454 -6.57 2.51 -13.50
N LEU A 455 -6.75 1.52 -12.61
CA LEU A 455 -6.07 0.22 -12.72
C LEU A 455 -6.43 -0.52 -14.01
N ALA A 456 -7.71 -0.49 -14.38
CA ALA A 456 -8.18 -1.07 -15.64
C ALA A 456 -7.53 -0.39 -16.86
N ARG A 457 -7.41 0.94 -16.85
CA ARG A 457 -6.74 1.68 -17.93
C ARG A 457 -5.28 1.27 -18.06
N VAL A 458 -4.54 1.15 -16.94
CA VAL A 458 -3.14 0.70 -16.97
C VAL A 458 -3.02 -0.68 -17.61
N ALA A 459 -3.83 -1.65 -17.16
CA ALA A 459 -3.82 -3.00 -17.70
C ALA A 459 -4.10 -3.02 -19.21
N VAL A 460 -5.13 -2.29 -19.67
CA VAL A 460 -5.51 -2.24 -21.10
C VAL A 460 -4.44 -1.52 -21.92
N SER A 461 -3.92 -0.38 -21.45
CA SER A 461 -2.91 0.39 -22.18
C SER A 461 -1.62 -0.42 -22.37
N ASN A 462 -1.13 -1.09 -21.33
CA ASN A 462 0.06 -1.93 -21.45
C ASN A 462 -0.20 -3.19 -22.29
N MET A 463 -1.39 -3.79 -22.23
CA MET A 463 -1.77 -4.89 -23.12
C MET A 463 -1.75 -4.46 -24.59
N VAL A 464 -2.31 -3.29 -24.92
CA VAL A 464 -2.27 -2.74 -26.29
C VAL A 464 -0.83 -2.49 -26.72
N LEU A 465 0.03 -2.00 -25.83
CA LEU A 465 1.44 -1.81 -26.14
C LEU A 465 2.13 -3.14 -26.46
N VAL A 466 1.94 -4.18 -25.65
CA VAL A 466 2.51 -5.51 -25.89
C VAL A 466 2.13 -6.01 -27.29
N THR A 467 0.86 -5.87 -27.68
CA THR A 467 0.40 -6.28 -29.03
C THR A 467 1.04 -5.48 -30.17
N ARG A 468 1.47 -4.24 -29.92
CA ARG A 468 2.16 -3.41 -30.91
C ARG A 468 3.65 -3.71 -30.98
N ILE A 469 4.29 -3.94 -29.85
CA ILE A 469 5.74 -4.18 -29.75
C ILE A 469 6.10 -5.58 -30.24
N LYS A 470 5.25 -6.58 -29.99
CA LYS A 470 5.50 -7.97 -30.38
C LYS A 470 5.95 -8.15 -31.85
N PRO A 471 5.23 -7.60 -32.87
CA PRO A 471 5.70 -7.70 -34.26
C PRO A 471 6.97 -6.87 -34.53
N MET A 472 7.14 -5.72 -33.86
CA MET A 472 8.31 -4.86 -34.08
C MET A 472 9.60 -5.56 -33.63
N VAL A 473 9.56 -6.23 -32.48
CA VAL A 473 10.70 -7.01 -31.95
C VAL A 473 11.03 -8.20 -32.85
N ALA A 474 10.04 -8.82 -33.48
CA ALA A 474 10.26 -9.95 -34.38
C ALA A 474 10.86 -9.54 -35.73
N GLU A 475 10.53 -8.35 -36.24
CA GLU A 475 10.87 -7.91 -37.60
C GLU A 475 12.07 -6.96 -37.66
N MET A 476 12.33 -6.20 -36.59
CA MET A 476 13.32 -5.11 -36.59
C MET A 476 14.60 -5.49 -35.83
N PRO A 477 15.79 -5.12 -36.34
CA PRO A 477 17.02 -5.22 -35.56
C PRO A 477 16.95 -4.28 -34.35
N CYS A 478 17.53 -4.71 -33.23
CA CYS A 478 17.48 -4.04 -31.92
C CYS A 478 17.77 -2.52 -31.98
N GLU A 479 18.75 -2.09 -32.79
CA GLU A 479 19.15 -0.69 -32.92
C GLU A 479 18.09 0.23 -33.54
N THR A 480 17.07 -0.34 -34.19
CA THR A 480 15.99 0.40 -34.85
C THR A 480 14.68 0.40 -34.07
N LEU A 481 14.64 -0.29 -32.92
CA LEU A 481 13.45 -0.32 -32.08
C LEU A 481 13.25 1.05 -31.43
N PRO A 482 12.00 1.55 -31.39
CA PRO A 482 11.74 2.86 -30.82
C PRO A 482 11.87 2.81 -29.30
N HIS A 483 12.30 3.92 -28.72
CA HIS A 483 12.46 4.03 -27.27
C HIS A 483 11.08 3.90 -26.58
N VAL A 484 11.03 3.12 -25.52
CA VAL A 484 9.82 2.92 -24.71
C VAL A 484 10.00 3.64 -23.39
N ASN A 485 9.14 4.63 -23.14
CA ASN A 485 9.12 5.37 -21.88
C ASN A 485 8.00 4.89 -20.97
N PHE A 486 8.26 4.80 -19.68
CA PHE A 486 7.23 4.53 -18.68
C PHE A 486 6.62 5.83 -18.16
N THR A 487 5.33 6.04 -18.42
CA THR A 487 4.57 7.23 -17.99
C THR A 487 3.55 6.86 -16.90
N TYR A 488 3.28 7.77 -15.96
CA TYR A 488 2.36 7.51 -14.83
C TYR A 488 1.02 8.25 -14.99
N THR A 489 0.56 8.38 -16.24
CA THR A 489 -0.61 9.20 -16.61
C THR A 489 -1.94 8.63 -16.12
N CYS A 490 -2.07 7.30 -16.11
CA CYS A 490 -3.32 6.64 -15.76
C CYS A 490 -3.46 6.36 -14.26
N HIS A 491 -2.35 6.11 -13.58
CA HIS A 491 -2.29 5.72 -12.17
C HIS A 491 -0.99 6.23 -11.54
N PRO A 492 -1.01 6.75 -10.29
CA PRO A 492 0.16 7.39 -9.68
C PRO A 492 1.32 6.42 -9.36
N TYR A 493 1.04 5.12 -9.31
CA TYR A 493 2.01 4.10 -8.86
C TYR A 493 2.34 3.01 -9.88
N LEU A 494 1.55 2.94 -10.96
CA LEU A 494 1.70 1.87 -11.96
C LEU A 494 1.93 2.52 -13.32
N PRO A 495 3.00 2.15 -14.02
CA PRO A 495 3.39 2.82 -15.23
C PRO A 495 2.59 2.29 -16.41
N VAL A 496 2.36 3.18 -17.36
CA VAL A 496 1.91 2.89 -18.72
C VAL A 496 3.10 3.10 -19.62
N ALA A 497 3.55 2.03 -20.25
CA ALA A 497 4.61 2.12 -21.23
C ALA A 497 4.07 2.72 -22.54
N SER A 498 4.85 3.60 -23.15
CA SER A 498 4.52 4.31 -24.37
C SER A 498 5.72 4.36 -25.29
N ILE A 499 5.50 4.13 -26.59
CA ILE A 499 6.53 4.28 -27.62
C ILE A 499 6.67 5.78 -27.92
N THR A 500 7.87 6.33 -27.73
CA THR A 500 8.19 7.66 -28.26
C THR A 500 8.64 7.53 -29.71
N SER A 501 7.94 8.24 -30.60
CA SER A 501 8.25 8.35 -32.02
C SER A 501 9.48 9.19 -32.30
#